data_AF-A0A1G8YKF4-F1
#
_entry.id   AF-A0A1G8YKF4-F1
#
_cell.length_a   1.000
_cell.length_b   1.000
_cell.length_c   1.000
_cell.angle_alpha   90.00
_cell.angle_beta   90.00
_cell.angle_gamma   90.00
#
_symmetry.space_group_name_H-M   'P 1'
#
loop_
_entity.id
_entity.type
_entity.pdbx_description
1 polymer ?
#
loop_
_entity_poly.entity_id
_entity_poly.type
_entity_poly.pdbx_seq_one_letter_code
_entity_poly.pdbx_strand_id
1 'polypeptide(L)'
;MSVAGAQDKLPVVQYPDGDIGLALDGAPTTHILKPANKHFCNAVENEAFCLRLAAKVKLPVAECTIGNAEGLDYLLVKRYDREPHGRSLRRIHQEDSARPRGTSRRPNTNPIRRPSCVGRP
;
A
#
# COMPACT_ATOMS: atom_id res chain seq x y z
N MET A 1 6.61 -3.82 -12.83
CA MET A 1 5.95 -4.63 -11.77
C MET A 1 4.62 -3.96 -11.40
N SER A 2 3.48 -4.54 -11.76
CA SER A 2 2.16 -3.98 -11.41
C SER A 2 1.69 -4.57 -10.09
N VAL A 3 1.35 -3.72 -9.11
CA VAL A 3 0.67 -4.15 -7.89
C VAL A 3 -0.83 -3.93 -8.13
N ALA A 4 -1.67 -4.95 -7.91
CA ALA A 4 -3.09 -4.91 -8.27
C ALA A 4 -3.93 -4.04 -7.32
N GLY A 5 -4.60 -2.99 -7.80
CA GLY A 5 -5.52 -2.15 -7.02
C GLY A 5 -5.92 -0.90 -7.81
N ALA A 6 -7.09 -0.33 -7.52
CA ALA A 6 -7.59 0.87 -8.22
C ALA A 6 -6.93 2.19 -7.76
N GLN A 7 -6.17 2.15 -6.66
CA GLN A 7 -5.36 3.27 -6.16
C GLN A 7 -3.92 3.11 -6.62
N ASP A 8 -3.30 4.24 -6.98
CA ASP A 8 -1.87 4.30 -7.29
C ASP A 8 -1.05 3.75 -6.13
N LYS A 9 -0.03 2.96 -6.46
CA LYS A 9 0.88 2.40 -5.47
C LYS A 9 2.20 2.03 -6.08
N LEU A 10 3.25 2.25 -5.30
CA LEU A 10 4.63 2.08 -5.72
C LEU A 10 5.33 1.09 -4.80
N PRO A 11 5.95 0.03 -5.32
CA PRO A 11 6.82 -0.81 -4.52
C PRO A 11 8.12 -0.05 -4.25
N VAL A 12 8.52 0.09 -2.99
CA VAL A 12 9.69 0.88 -2.56
C VAL A 12 10.57 0.10 -1.59
N VAL A 13 11.82 0.52 -1.44
CA VAL A 13 12.73 0.07 -0.39
C VAL A 13 12.78 1.15 0.68
N GLN A 14 12.73 0.76 1.95
CA GLN A 14 13.09 1.66 3.05
C GLN A 14 14.45 1.23 3.60
N TYR A 15 15.39 2.17 3.65
CA TYR A 15 16.73 1.96 4.19
C TYR A 15 16.74 2.10 5.72
N PRO A 16 17.78 1.59 6.42
CA PRO A 16 17.85 1.63 7.89
C PRO A 16 17.86 3.03 8.50
N ASP A 17 18.30 4.03 7.75
CA ASP A 17 18.25 5.46 8.09
C ASP A 17 16.86 6.08 7.94
N GLY A 18 15.91 5.34 7.35
CA GLY A 18 14.53 5.76 7.13
C GLY A 18 14.25 6.25 5.71
N ASP A 19 15.27 6.38 4.86
CA ASP A 19 15.12 6.90 3.50
C ASP A 19 14.36 5.92 2.61
N ILE A 20 13.61 6.48 1.65
CA ILE A 20 12.79 5.70 0.72
C ILE A 20 13.40 5.77 -0.68
N GLY A 21 13.73 4.60 -1.22
CA GLY A 21 14.28 4.44 -2.56
C GLY A 21 13.37 3.63 -3.49
N LEU A 22 13.49 3.90 -4.79
CA LEU A 22 12.94 3.02 -5.82
C LEU A 22 13.90 1.85 -6.07
N ALA A 23 13.38 0.63 -6.08
CA ALA A 23 14.17 -0.52 -6.49
C ALA A 23 14.38 -0.51 -8.01
N LEU A 24 15.64 -0.51 -8.44
CA LEU A 24 16.04 -0.69 -9.84
C LEU A 24 16.31 -2.18 -10.12
N ASP A 25 16.18 -2.57 -11.39
CA ASP A 25 16.62 -3.88 -11.92
C ASP A 25 16.09 -5.13 -11.19
N GLY A 26 14.86 -5.05 -10.66
CA GLY A 26 14.21 -6.18 -10.00
C GLY A 26 14.71 -6.44 -8.57
N ALA A 27 15.45 -5.50 -7.98
CA ALA A 27 15.81 -5.54 -6.57
C ALA A 27 14.55 -5.70 -5.68
N PRO A 28 14.64 -6.49 -4.58
CA PRO A 28 13.50 -6.75 -3.74
C PRO A 28 13.06 -5.48 -2.99
N THR A 29 11.78 -5.14 -3.12
CA THR A 29 11.15 -4.06 -2.36
C THR A 29 10.65 -4.57 -1.01
N THR A 30 10.69 -3.69 0.00
CA THR A 30 10.30 -3.98 1.39
C THR A 30 8.94 -3.39 1.73
N HIS A 31 8.54 -2.32 1.05
CA HIS A 31 7.35 -1.55 1.35
C HIS A 31 6.50 -1.30 0.09
N ILE A 32 5.24 -0.97 0.31
CA ILE A 32 4.33 -0.42 -0.69
C ILE A 32 3.96 0.99 -0.23
N LEU A 33 4.29 1.98 -1.05
CA LEU A 33 3.89 3.36 -0.86
C LEU A 33 2.56 3.61 -1.56
N LYS A 34 1.60 4.18 -0.84
CA LYS A 34 0.27 4.57 -1.34
C LYS A 34 0.10 6.07 -1.16
N PRO A 35 0.26 6.88 -2.21
CA PRO A 35 0.05 8.32 -2.11
C PRO A 35 -1.43 8.63 -1.83
N ALA A 36 -1.66 9.83 -1.28
CA ALA A 36 -2.99 10.36 -1.07
C ALA A 36 -3.82 10.31 -2.36
N ASN A 37 -5.05 9.83 -2.22
CA ASN A 37 -5.94 9.73 -3.36
C ASN A 37 -6.66 11.07 -3.58
N LYS A 38 -6.42 11.69 -4.73
CA LYS A 38 -7.08 12.96 -5.12
C LYS A 38 -8.62 12.91 -5.10
N HIS A 39 -9.21 11.72 -5.17
CA HIS A 39 -10.66 11.51 -5.18
C HIS A 39 -11.25 11.11 -3.83
N PHE A 40 -10.43 10.72 -2.86
CA PHE A 40 -10.87 10.30 -1.53
C PHE A 40 -10.05 11.01 -0.47
N CYS A 41 -10.60 12.11 0.04
CA CYS A 41 -9.93 12.92 1.04
C CYS A 41 -9.70 12.09 2.30
N ASN A 42 -8.56 12.32 2.95
CA ASN A 42 -8.12 11.61 4.14
C ASN A 42 -8.00 10.07 3.97
N ALA A 43 -7.81 9.56 2.73
CA ALA A 43 -7.68 8.13 2.49
C ALA A 43 -6.47 7.51 3.21
N VAL A 44 -5.37 8.27 3.34
CA VAL A 44 -4.16 7.83 4.04
C VAL A 44 -4.43 7.64 5.53
N GLU A 45 -5.08 8.60 6.16
CA GLU A 45 -5.43 8.60 7.57
C GLU A 45 -6.47 7.53 7.89
N ASN A 46 -7.49 7.39 7.03
CA ASN A 46 -8.50 6.36 7.16
C ASN A 46 -7.87 4.95 7.12
N GLU A 47 -6.98 4.71 6.16
CA GLU A 47 -6.33 3.41 6.05
C GLU A 47 -5.36 3.15 7.23
N ALA A 48 -4.56 4.14 7.62
CA ALA A 48 -3.70 4.05 8.78
C ALA A 48 -4.49 3.78 10.07
N PHE A 49 -5.64 4.44 10.24
CA PHE A 49 -6.52 4.22 11.38
C PHE A 49 -7.00 2.78 11.44
N CYS A 50 -7.53 2.26 10.33
CA CYS A 50 -8.01 0.87 10.24
C CYS A 50 -6.90 -0.14 10.55
N LEU A 51 -5.70 0.02 9.99
CA LEU A 51 -4.58 -0.87 10.24
C LEU A 51 -4.11 -0.81 11.70
N ARG A 52 -3.99 0.39 12.27
CA ARG A 52 -3.61 0.57 13.68
C ARG A 52 -4.66 0.01 14.63
N LEU A 53 -5.95 0.17 14.33
CA LEU A 53 -7.03 -0.40 15.11
C LEU A 53 -6.98 -1.94 15.06
N ALA A 54 -6.86 -2.51 13.86
CA ALA A 54 -6.75 -3.96 13.67
C ALA A 54 -5.55 -4.54 14.43
N ALA A 55 -4.40 -3.87 14.41
CA ALA A 55 -3.23 -4.27 15.20
C ALA A 55 -3.51 -4.22 16.72
N LYS A 56 -4.19 -3.18 17.21
CA LYS A 56 -4.57 -3.07 18.64
C LYS A 56 -5.53 -4.16 19.09
N VAL A 57 -6.42 -4.63 18.21
CA VAL A 57 -7.30 -5.78 18.48
C VAL A 57 -6.66 -7.12 18.13
N LYS A 58 -5.33 -7.15 17.90
CA LYS A 58 -4.50 -8.34 17.67
C LYS A 58 -4.85 -9.13 16.41
N LEU A 59 -5.38 -8.48 15.38
CA LEU A 59 -5.55 -9.08 14.06
C LEU A 59 -4.20 -9.11 13.32
N PRO A 60 -3.95 -10.14 12.48
CA PRO A 60 -2.76 -10.21 11.65
C PRO A 60 -2.86 -9.17 10.53
N VAL A 61 -2.19 -8.03 10.71
CA VAL A 61 -2.19 -6.92 9.74
C VAL A 61 -0.77 -6.42 9.47
N ALA A 62 -0.58 -5.82 8.30
CA ALA A 62 0.69 -5.23 7.93
C ALA A 62 0.98 -3.97 8.77
N GLU A 63 2.23 -3.81 9.17
CA GLU A 63 2.73 -2.57 9.77
C GLU A 63 2.63 -1.43 8.76
N CYS A 64 2.25 -0.23 9.22
CA CYS A 64 2.18 0.95 8.37
C CYS A 64 2.60 2.24 9.09
N THR A 65 3.17 3.16 8.33
CA THR A 65 3.49 4.53 8.76
C THR A 65 2.90 5.54 7.77
N ILE A 66 2.55 6.72 8.28
CA ILE A 66 2.19 7.86 7.43
C ILE A 66 3.47 8.68 7.25
N GLY A 67 3.74 9.10 6.01
CA GLY A 67 4.80 10.06 5.71
C GLY A 67 4.28 11.16 4.80
N ASN A 68 5.12 12.18 4.59
CA ASN A 68 4.85 13.30 3.72
C ASN A 68 6.06 13.50 2.80
N ALA A 69 5.81 13.71 1.50
CA ALA A 69 6.83 14.07 0.53
C ALA A 69 6.35 15.30 -0.24
N GLU A 70 7.05 16.42 -0.08
CA GLU A 70 6.73 17.68 -0.77
C GLU A 70 5.25 18.12 -0.62
N GLY A 71 4.67 17.92 0.57
CA GLY A 71 3.26 18.25 0.84
C GLY A 71 2.25 17.18 0.41
N LEU A 72 2.70 16.08 -0.21
CA LEU A 72 1.85 14.94 -0.53
C LEU A 72 1.97 13.86 0.56
N ASP A 73 0.88 13.64 1.29
CA ASP A 73 0.80 12.55 2.26
C ASP A 73 0.77 11.19 1.56
N TYR A 74 1.40 10.20 2.19
CA TYR A 74 1.38 8.82 1.75
C TYR A 74 1.31 7.85 2.92
N LEU A 75 0.76 6.67 2.64
CA LEU A 75 0.84 5.52 3.54
C LEU A 75 1.96 4.59 3.07
N LEU A 76 2.92 4.32 3.94
CA LEU A 76 3.96 3.33 3.73
C LEU A 76 3.56 2.04 4.45
N VAL A 77 3.36 0.96 3.70
CA VAL A 77 2.91 -0.33 4.24
C VAL A 77 4.00 -1.38 4.04
N LYS A 78 4.38 -2.06 5.13
CA LYS A 78 5.39 -3.13 5.10
C LYS A 78 4.85 -4.35 4.38
N ARG A 79 5.65 -4.91 3.48
CA ARG A 79 5.28 -6.09 2.71
C ARG A 79 5.36 -7.34 3.58
N TYR A 80 4.23 -8.04 3.73
CA TYR A 80 4.19 -9.33 4.41
C TYR A 80 4.70 -10.49 3.54
N ASP A 81 4.83 -10.29 2.22
CA ASP A 81 5.34 -11.30 1.27
C ASP A 81 6.87 -11.27 1.13
N ARG A 82 7.56 -10.71 2.13
CA ARG A 82 9.00 -10.53 2.18
C ARG A 82 9.51 -10.98 3.55
N GLU A 83 10.45 -11.91 3.54
CA GLU A 83 11.10 -12.40 4.74
C GLU A 83 12.62 -12.14 4.67
N PRO A 84 13.25 -11.66 5.76
CA PRO A 84 14.69 -11.62 5.86
C PRO A 84 15.31 -13.02 5.69
N HIS A 85 16.33 -13.11 4.84
CA HIS A 85 17.11 -14.34 4.62
C HIS A 85 18.61 -14.00 4.58
N GLY A 86 19.22 -13.92 5.76
CA GLY A 86 20.61 -13.46 5.89
C GLY A 86 20.76 -12.02 5.40
N ARG A 87 21.55 -11.81 4.34
CA ARG A 87 21.75 -10.50 3.70
C ARG A 87 20.76 -10.20 2.57
N SER A 88 19.85 -11.10 2.26
CA SER A 88 18.87 -10.94 1.17
C SER A 88 17.44 -11.00 1.68
N LEU A 89 16.49 -10.63 0.82
CA LEU A 89 15.05 -10.75 1.09
C LEU A 89 14.49 -11.90 0.26
N ARG A 90 13.92 -12.90 0.94
CA ARG A 90 13.19 -13.99 0.30
C ARG A 90 11.78 -13.53 -0.04
N ARG A 91 11.38 -13.72 -1.29
CA ARG A 91 10.00 -13.50 -1.74
C ARG A 91 9.16 -14.72 -1.41
N ILE A 92 8.06 -14.50 -0.69
CA ILE A 92 7.02 -15.51 -0.50
C ILE A 92 6.03 -15.37 -1.67
N HIS A 93 5.73 -16.47 -2.34
CA HIS A 93 4.69 -16.46 -3.39
C HIS A 93 3.33 -16.21 -2.74
N GLN A 94 2.58 -15.23 -3.27
CA GLN A 94 1.26 -14.83 -2.77
C GLN A 94 0.31 -14.69 -3.96
N GLU A 95 -0.94 -15.09 -3.78
CA GLU A 95 -2.03 -14.90 -4.74
C GLU A 95 -3.18 -14.14 -4.05
N ASP A 96 -3.87 -13.28 -4.80
CA ASP A 96 -5.11 -12.66 -4.33
C ASP A 96 -6.24 -13.68 -4.48
N SER A 97 -7.09 -13.81 -3.46
CA SER A 97 -8.25 -14.70 -3.46
C SER A 97 -9.27 -14.33 -4.56
N ALA A 98 -9.18 -13.12 -5.12
CA ALA A 98 -9.95 -12.67 -6.28
C ALA A 98 -9.53 -13.32 -7.62
N ARG A 99 -8.62 -14.30 -7.64
CA ARG A 99 -8.31 -15.12 -8.82
C ARG A 99 -9.30 -16.28 -8.89
N PRO A 100 -10.38 -16.20 -9.70
CA PRO A 100 -11.23 -17.36 -9.92
C PRO A 100 -10.46 -18.30 -10.83
N ARG A 101 -10.58 -19.60 -10.59
CA ARG A 101 -10.28 -20.60 -11.60
C ARG A 101 -11.28 -20.40 -12.77
N GLY A 102 -10.98 -19.48 -13.69
CA GLY A 102 -11.62 -19.39 -15.01
C GLY A 102 -12.88 -18.52 -15.21
N THR A 103 -12.95 -17.26 -14.74
CA THR A 103 -14.03 -16.33 -15.20
C THR A 103 -13.53 -14.90 -15.44
N SER A 104 -14.05 -14.24 -16.49
CA SER A 104 -13.68 -12.87 -16.90
C SER A 104 -14.15 -11.81 -15.89
N ARG A 105 -13.34 -10.77 -15.69
CA ARG A 105 -13.64 -9.64 -14.79
C ARG A 105 -14.81 -8.81 -15.34
N ARG A 106 -15.92 -8.73 -14.61
CA ARG A 106 -16.90 -7.65 -14.75
C ARG A 106 -16.53 -6.51 -13.80
N PRO A 107 -16.49 -5.24 -14.24
CA PRO A 107 -16.30 -4.11 -13.33
C PRO A 107 -17.56 -3.96 -12.46
N ASN A 108 -17.40 -4.08 -11.14
CA ASN A 108 -18.46 -3.78 -10.18
C ASN A 108 -18.40 -2.27 -9.87
N THR A 109 -19.17 -1.47 -10.59
CA THR A 109 -19.32 -0.02 -10.31
C THR A 109 -20.73 0.26 -9.84
N ASN A 110 -20.93 0.27 -8.53
CA ASN A 110 -22.05 1.01 -7.95
C ASN A 110 -21.58 2.47 -7.79
N PRO A 111 -22.23 3.48 -8.41
CA PRO A 111 -21.76 4.85 -8.37
C PRO A 111 -22.00 5.46 -6.99
N ILE A 112 -21.01 5.35 -6.10
CA ILE A 112 -20.97 6.15 -4.86
C ILE A 112 -20.74 7.61 -5.28
N ARG A 113 -21.67 8.51 -4.95
CA ARG A 113 -21.52 9.97 -5.16
C ARG A 113 -20.24 10.44 -4.47
N ARG A 114 -19.38 11.14 -5.22
CA ARG A 114 -18.01 11.49 -4.84
C ARG A 114 -17.95 12.97 -4.39
N PRO A 115 -17.71 13.27 -3.12
CA PRO A 115 -17.50 14.65 -2.68
C PRO A 115 -16.16 15.18 -3.22
N SER A 116 -16.11 16.46 -3.60
CA SER A 116 -14.87 17.11 -4.03
C SER A 116 -14.00 17.45 -2.82
N CYS A 117 -12.74 17.02 -2.85
CA CYS A 117 -11.75 17.38 -1.85
C CYS A 117 -11.31 18.84 -2.07
N VAL A 118 -11.97 19.79 -1.42
CA VAL A 118 -11.53 21.19 -1.37
C VAL A 118 -10.36 21.27 -0.39
N GLY A 119 -9.28 21.92 -0.82
CA GLY A 119 -7.99 21.97 -0.12
C GLY A 119 -8.08 22.44 1.32
N ARG A 120 -7.29 21.79 2.20
CA ARG A 120 -7.02 22.32 3.54
C ARG A 120 -6.06 23.52 3.41
N PRO A 121 -6.20 24.53 4.29
CA PRO A 121 -5.32 25.71 4.34
C PRO A 121 -3.89 25.34 4.73
#